data_AF-A0A399STG0-F1
#
_entry.id   AF-A0A399STG0-F1
#
_cell.length_a   1.000
_cell.length_b   1.000
_cell.length_c   1.000
_cell.angle_alpha   90.00
_cell.angle_beta   90.00
_cell.angle_gamma   90.00
#
_symmetry.space_group_name_H-M   'P 1'
#
loop_
_entity.id
_entity.type
_entity.pdbx_description
1 polymer ?
#
loop_
_entity_poly.entity_id
_entity_poly.type
_entity_poly.pdbx_seq_one_letter_code
_entity_poly.pdbx_strand_id
1 'polypeptide(L)'
;MGGREELEKFWSELSDSYLKNSLQKLIEEEGLAGCYTYWSHSLNEEAADFTMILDEGQGEFSIEMHKCPSKGMLLQMKHMNPHHAYCDHCPALYKPIVEKQGLTYEHEIDCDNASCSIRIKQPKK
;
A
#
# COMPACT_ATOMS: atom_id res chain seq x y z
N MET A 1 -9.97 -11.60 24.23
CA MET A 1 -8.65 -11.77 23.62
C MET A 1 -8.58 -10.85 22.41
N GLY A 2 -7.96 -9.69 22.57
CA GLY A 2 -7.88 -8.62 21.57
C GLY A 2 -6.64 -8.77 20.69
N GLY A 3 -6.70 -9.66 19.69
CA GLY A 3 -5.61 -9.82 18.73
C GLY A 3 -5.77 -8.89 17.51
N ARG A 4 -6.97 -8.85 16.92
CA ARG A 4 -7.25 -8.08 15.70
C ARG A 4 -7.40 -6.58 15.97
N GLU A 5 -8.19 -6.21 16.97
CA GLU A 5 -8.42 -4.78 17.32
C GLU A 5 -7.13 -4.07 17.72
N GLU A 6 -6.27 -4.71 18.51
CA GLU A 6 -4.97 -4.15 18.89
C GLU A 6 -4.02 -4.03 17.69
N LEU A 7 -4.08 -4.97 16.75
CA LEU A 7 -3.29 -4.93 15.52
C LEU A 7 -3.75 -3.78 14.59
N GLU A 8 -5.05 -3.61 14.44
CA GLU A 8 -5.64 -2.50 13.67
C GLU A 8 -5.31 -1.14 14.31
N LYS A 9 -5.38 -1.04 15.64
CA LYS A 9 -4.94 0.15 16.37
C LYS A 9 -3.47 0.45 16.16
N PHE A 10 -2.61 -0.56 16.28
CA PHE A 10 -1.17 -0.43 16.05
C PHE A 10 -0.86 0.05 14.62
N TRP A 11 -1.52 -0.52 13.61
CA TRP A 11 -1.35 -0.06 12.23
C TRP A 11 -1.86 1.35 12.01
N SER A 12 -2.98 1.73 12.63
CA SER A 12 -3.47 3.11 12.59
C SER A 12 -2.46 4.09 13.18
N GLU A 13 -1.83 3.76 14.31
CA GLU A 13 -0.80 4.59 14.95
C GLU A 13 0.49 4.69 14.09
N LEU A 14 0.91 3.58 13.47
CA LEU A 14 2.04 3.57 12.54
C LEU A 14 1.77 4.40 11.29
N SER A 15 0.59 4.23 10.69
CA SER A 15 0.15 5.03 9.55
C SER A 15 0.22 6.52 9.89
N ASP A 16 -0.35 6.91 11.04
CA ASP A 16 -0.39 8.30 11.46
C ASP A 16 1.00 8.88 11.80
N SER A 17 1.96 8.08 12.25
CA SER A 17 3.30 8.57 12.61
C SER A 17 4.24 8.63 11.40
N TYR A 18 4.22 7.62 10.52
CA TYR A 18 5.19 7.49 9.43
C TYR A 18 4.69 8.08 8.10
N LEU A 19 3.37 8.07 7.84
CA LEU A 19 2.83 8.44 6.53
C LEU A 19 2.33 9.89 6.44
N LYS A 20 2.04 10.54 7.57
CA LYS A 20 1.58 11.95 7.59
C LYS A 20 2.60 12.92 6.97
N ASN A 21 3.88 12.77 7.31
CA ASN A 21 4.94 13.65 6.79
C ASN A 21 5.61 13.12 5.51
N SER A 22 5.05 12.07 4.89
CA SER A 22 5.57 11.48 3.66
C SER A 22 4.46 11.35 2.61
N LEU A 23 3.78 10.21 2.51
CA LEU A 23 2.73 9.95 1.52
C LEU A 23 1.62 11.00 1.57
N GLN A 24 1.10 11.33 2.76
CA GLN A 24 0.02 12.30 2.90
C GLN A 24 0.43 13.66 2.34
N LYS A 25 1.60 14.16 2.75
CA LYS A 25 2.13 15.44 2.29
C LYS A 25 2.26 15.49 0.76
N LEU A 26 2.78 14.42 0.16
CA LEU A 26 2.91 14.33 -1.30
C LEU A 26 1.54 14.34 -1.99
N ILE A 27 0.53 13.65 -1.44
CA ILE A 27 -0.83 13.69 -1.99
C ILE A 27 -1.44 15.10 -1.85
N GLU A 28 -1.20 15.79 -0.74
CA GLU A 28 -1.68 17.16 -0.52
C GLU A 28 -1.05 18.17 -1.50
N GLU A 29 0.23 17.97 -1.85
CA GLU A 29 0.98 18.86 -2.74
C GLU A 29 0.76 18.53 -4.23
N GLU A 30 0.64 17.25 -4.59
CA GLU A 30 0.72 16.77 -5.98
C GLU A 30 -0.47 15.88 -6.39
N GLY A 31 -1.42 15.60 -5.50
CA GLY A 31 -2.56 14.72 -5.77
C GLY A 31 -2.12 13.29 -6.10
N LEU A 32 -2.63 12.74 -7.23
CA LEU A 32 -2.27 11.39 -7.67
C LEU A 32 -0.79 11.26 -8.08
N ALA A 33 -0.17 12.34 -8.55
CA ALA A 33 1.27 12.34 -8.83
C ALA A 33 2.08 12.14 -7.54
N GLY A 34 1.59 12.64 -6.41
CA GLY A 34 2.19 12.41 -5.09
C GLY A 34 2.22 10.94 -4.68
N CYS A 35 1.18 10.17 -5.03
CA CYS A 35 1.18 8.72 -4.89
C CYS A 35 2.33 8.10 -5.72
N TYR A 36 2.43 8.46 -7.00
CA TYR A 36 3.48 7.96 -7.87
C TYR A 36 4.87 8.32 -7.33
N THR A 37 5.09 9.56 -6.90
CA THR A 37 6.35 10.04 -6.31
C THR A 37 6.73 9.20 -5.08
N TYR A 38 5.79 8.98 -4.15
CA TYR A 38 6.05 8.19 -2.95
C TYR A 38 6.43 6.74 -3.26
N TRP A 39 5.59 6.04 -4.03
CA TRP A 39 5.79 4.61 -4.30
C TRP A 39 6.94 4.33 -5.27
N SER A 40 7.22 5.24 -6.21
CA SER A 40 8.38 5.09 -7.09
C SER A 40 9.67 5.18 -6.29
N HIS A 41 9.72 5.98 -5.23
CA HIS A 41 10.89 6.02 -4.36
C HIS A 41 11.01 4.73 -3.53
N SER A 42 9.99 4.42 -2.72
CA SER A 42 10.06 3.29 -1.76
C SER A 42 10.22 1.93 -2.44
N LEU A 43 9.46 1.66 -3.51
CA LEU A 43 9.51 0.35 -4.16
C LEU A 43 10.79 0.12 -4.95
N ASN A 44 11.44 1.18 -5.46
CA ASN A 44 12.77 1.06 -6.08
C ASN A 44 13.86 0.80 -5.03
N GLU A 45 13.78 1.42 -3.85
CA GLU A 45 14.72 1.12 -2.74
C GLU A 45 14.63 -0.33 -2.27
N GLU A 46 13.42 -0.91 -2.29
CA GLU A 46 13.18 -2.32 -1.97
C GLU A 46 13.54 -3.28 -3.11
N ALA A 47 13.96 -2.77 -4.28
CA ALA A 47 14.17 -3.55 -5.50
C ALA A 47 12.98 -4.46 -5.83
N ALA A 48 11.75 -3.95 -5.61
CA ALA A 48 10.53 -4.70 -5.82
C ALA A 48 10.27 -4.92 -7.31
N ASP A 49 9.56 -6.01 -7.63
CA ASP A 49 9.09 -6.31 -9.00
C ASP A 49 7.64 -5.85 -9.15
N PHE A 50 7.44 -4.74 -9.86
CA PHE A 50 6.14 -4.08 -9.99
C PHE A 50 5.98 -3.33 -11.32
N THR A 51 4.74 -2.99 -11.61
CA THR A 51 4.36 -2.02 -12.65
C THR A 51 3.55 -0.90 -12.02
N MET A 52 3.90 0.34 -12.33
CA MET A 52 3.19 1.53 -11.88
C MET A 52 2.69 2.33 -13.06
N ILE A 53 1.44 2.78 -13.00
CA ILE A 53 0.82 3.61 -14.02
C ILE A 53 0.18 4.81 -13.34
N LEU A 54 0.48 6.00 -13.85
CA LEU A 54 -0.23 7.23 -13.52
C LEU A 54 -0.91 7.74 -14.80
N ASP A 55 -2.24 7.77 -14.79
CA ASP A 55 -3.07 8.36 -15.85
C ASP A 55 -3.85 9.53 -15.26
N GLU A 56 -3.25 10.72 -15.32
CA GLU A 56 -3.88 11.95 -14.84
C GLU A 56 -5.11 12.34 -15.67
N GLY A 57 -5.18 11.90 -16.94
CA GLY A 57 -6.33 12.16 -17.81
C GLY A 57 -7.57 11.37 -17.38
N GLN A 58 -7.37 10.16 -16.86
CA GLN A 58 -8.44 9.34 -16.26
C GLN A 58 -8.58 9.56 -14.74
N GLY A 59 -7.69 10.33 -14.13
CA GLY A 59 -7.67 10.53 -12.68
C GLY A 59 -7.41 9.23 -11.92
N GLU A 60 -6.49 8.41 -12.41
CA GLU A 60 -6.16 7.09 -11.84
C GLU A 60 -4.65 6.91 -11.66
N PHE A 61 -4.27 6.31 -10.53
CA PHE A 61 -2.94 5.77 -10.28
C PHE A 61 -3.08 4.30 -9.88
N SER A 62 -2.21 3.43 -10.39
CA SER A 62 -2.24 2.01 -10.06
C SER A 62 -0.84 1.41 -9.88
N ILE A 63 -0.78 0.39 -9.02
CA ILE A 63 0.38 -0.46 -8.80
C ILE A 63 -0.05 -1.91 -9.02
N GLU A 64 0.68 -2.64 -9.87
CA GLU A 64 0.66 -4.10 -9.92
C GLU A 64 1.97 -4.59 -9.32
N MET A 65 1.91 -5.22 -8.15
CA MET A 65 3.05 -5.86 -7.51
C MET A 65 3.12 -7.31 -7.97
N HIS A 66 4.10 -7.63 -8.82
CA HIS A 66 4.31 -8.96 -9.37
C HIS A 66 4.93 -9.89 -8.32
N LYS A 67 5.81 -9.33 -7.48
CA LYS A 67 6.45 -10.06 -6.38
C LYS A 67 6.85 -9.14 -5.23
N CYS A 68 6.00 -9.10 -4.21
CA CYS A 68 6.26 -8.41 -2.96
C CYS A 68 7.54 -8.96 -2.31
N PRO A 69 8.56 -8.12 -2.03
CA PRO A 69 9.84 -8.58 -1.51
C PRO A 69 9.68 -9.24 -0.14
N SER A 70 8.92 -8.62 0.77
CA SER A 70 8.71 -9.12 2.12
C SER A 70 7.92 -10.44 2.15
N LYS A 71 6.79 -10.51 1.43
CA LYS A 71 6.00 -11.75 1.37
C LYS A 71 6.74 -12.85 0.60
N GLY A 72 7.42 -12.51 -0.49
CA GLY A 72 8.25 -13.44 -1.26
C GLY A 72 9.36 -14.05 -0.41
N MET A 73 10.02 -13.27 0.44
CA MET A 73 10.99 -13.78 1.42
C MET A 73 10.32 -14.74 2.42
N LEU A 74 9.17 -14.34 3.00
CA LEU A 74 8.44 -15.17 3.98
C LEU A 74 8.01 -16.52 3.41
N LEU A 75 7.60 -16.58 2.13
CA LEU A 75 7.24 -17.84 1.47
C LEU A 75 8.43 -18.79 1.27
N GLN A 76 9.67 -18.28 1.27
CA GLN A 76 10.88 -19.11 1.17
C GLN A 76 11.35 -19.68 2.51
N MET A 77 10.80 -19.20 3.64
CA MET A 77 11.21 -19.64 4.97
C MET A 77 10.64 -21.02 5.29
N LYS A 78 11.51 -22.02 5.47
CA LYS A 78 11.11 -23.42 5.74
C LYS A 78 10.77 -23.72 7.21
N HIS A 79 11.11 -22.83 8.12
CA HIS A 79 11.03 -23.05 9.57
C HIS A 79 9.97 -22.19 10.27
N MET A 80 9.15 -21.46 9.49
CA MET A 80 8.03 -20.70 10.02
C MET A 80 6.86 -20.78 9.06
N ASN A 81 5.64 -20.74 9.59
CA ASN A 81 4.45 -20.51 8.79
C ASN A 81 4.05 -19.04 8.93
N PRO A 82 4.15 -18.21 7.87
CA PRO A 82 3.74 -16.81 7.93
C PRO A 82 2.26 -16.70 8.32
N HIS A 83 1.93 -15.71 9.15
CA HIS A 83 0.54 -15.46 9.50
C HIS A 83 -0.28 -15.12 8.24
N HIS A 84 -1.48 -15.69 8.09
CA HIS A 84 -2.32 -15.55 6.89
C HIS A 84 -2.65 -14.08 6.61
N ALA A 85 -2.94 -13.30 7.66
CA ALA A 85 -3.23 -11.86 7.57
C ALA A 85 -1.99 -10.95 7.42
N TYR A 86 -0.80 -11.50 7.12
CA TYR A 86 0.40 -10.68 6.98
C TYR A 86 0.22 -9.57 5.94
N CYS A 87 -0.39 -9.88 4.79
CA CYS A 87 -0.53 -8.93 3.70
C CYS A 87 -1.52 -7.78 4.01
N ASP A 88 -2.39 -7.94 5.01
CA ASP A 88 -3.37 -6.92 5.42
C ASP A 88 -2.72 -5.62 5.91
N HIS A 89 -1.43 -5.65 6.26
CA HIS A 89 -0.74 -4.47 6.77
C HIS A 89 -0.65 -3.35 5.72
N CYS A 90 -0.45 -3.67 4.43
CA CYS A 90 -0.34 -2.65 3.37
C CYS A 90 -1.64 -1.83 3.25
N PRO A 91 -2.82 -2.44 3.02
CA PRO A 91 -4.05 -1.66 2.97
C PRO A 91 -4.37 -1.00 4.31
N ALA A 92 -4.08 -1.64 5.45
CA ALA A 92 -4.31 -1.02 6.76
C ALA A 92 -3.50 0.29 6.96
N LEU A 93 -2.28 0.36 6.39
CA LEU A 93 -1.43 1.54 6.46
C LEU A 93 -1.80 2.60 5.42
N TYR A 94 -1.95 2.22 4.14
CA TYR A 94 -2.05 3.21 3.06
C TYR A 94 -3.48 3.70 2.82
N LYS A 95 -4.47 2.81 2.89
CA LYS A 95 -5.87 3.15 2.59
C LYS A 95 -6.39 4.33 3.42
N PRO A 96 -6.20 4.37 4.75
CA PRO A 96 -6.73 5.49 5.55
C PRO A 96 -6.11 6.83 5.18
N ILE A 97 -4.83 6.87 4.80
CA ILE A 97 -4.15 8.09 4.40
C ILE A 97 -4.72 8.61 3.08
N VAL A 98 -4.83 7.72 2.08
CA VAL A 98 -5.34 8.07 0.75
C VAL A 98 -6.81 8.51 0.82
N GLU A 99 -7.65 7.78 1.55
CA GLU A 99 -9.09 8.09 1.66
C GLU A 99 -9.36 9.38 2.45
N LYS A 100 -8.52 9.71 3.46
CA LYS A 100 -8.60 11.01 4.16
C LYS A 100 -8.35 12.20 3.23
N GLN A 101 -7.62 12.01 2.13
CA GLN A 101 -7.37 13.04 1.11
C GLN A 101 -8.48 13.10 0.05
N GLY A 102 -9.57 12.35 0.22
CA GLY A 102 -10.71 12.35 -0.69
C GLY A 102 -10.52 11.52 -1.96
N LEU A 103 -9.51 10.65 -2.01
CA LEU A 103 -9.30 9.68 -3.11
C LEU A 103 -9.92 8.33 -2.74
N THR A 104 -10.25 7.49 -3.72
CA THR A 104 -10.67 6.10 -3.45
C THR A 104 -9.46 5.17 -3.47
N TYR A 105 -9.48 4.11 -2.66
CA TYR A 105 -8.41 3.10 -2.61
C TYR A 105 -9.01 1.69 -2.75
N GLU A 106 -8.77 1.09 -3.92
CA GLU A 106 -9.10 -0.29 -4.24
C GLU A 106 -7.83 -1.14 -4.15
N HIS A 107 -7.92 -2.36 -3.63
CA HIS A 107 -6.79 -3.29 -3.60
C HIS A 107 -7.24 -4.75 -3.73
N GLU A 108 -6.37 -5.57 -4.30
CA GLU A 108 -6.48 -7.02 -4.33
C GLU A 108 -5.17 -7.64 -3.84
N ILE A 109 -5.26 -8.74 -3.11
CA ILE A 109 -4.09 -9.40 -2.50
C ILE A 109 -4.13 -10.88 -2.84
N ASP A 110 -3.03 -11.39 -3.38
CA ASP A 110 -2.75 -12.81 -3.53
C ASP A 110 -1.50 -13.14 -2.70
N CYS A 111 -1.74 -13.47 -1.43
CA CYS A 111 -0.65 -13.80 -0.51
C CYS A 111 0.12 -15.06 -0.92
N ASP A 112 -0.51 -16.01 -1.61
CA ASP A 112 0.14 -17.29 -1.94
C ASP A 112 1.16 -17.11 -3.06
N ASN A 113 0.92 -16.15 -3.96
CA ASN A 113 1.86 -15.78 -5.02
C ASN A 113 2.72 -14.55 -4.68
N ALA A 114 2.58 -14.00 -3.48
CA ALA A 114 3.22 -12.76 -3.08
C ALA A 114 2.94 -11.59 -4.03
N SER A 115 1.76 -11.53 -4.63
CA SER A 115 1.36 -10.47 -5.55
C SER A 115 0.19 -9.68 -4.98
N CYS A 116 0.06 -8.42 -5.40
CA CYS A 116 -1.08 -7.58 -5.03
C CYS A 116 -1.27 -6.45 -6.05
N SER A 117 -2.44 -5.84 -6.03
CA SER A 117 -2.73 -4.64 -6.83
C SER A 117 -3.30 -3.54 -5.95
N ILE A 118 -3.00 -2.30 -6.31
CA ILE A 118 -3.57 -1.10 -5.72
C ILE A 118 -4.06 -0.22 -6.86
N ARG A 119 -5.25 0.34 -6.72
CA ARG A 119 -5.79 1.35 -7.63
C ARG A 119 -6.37 2.50 -6.84
N ILE A 120 -5.90 3.70 -7.14
CA ILE A 120 -6.28 4.95 -6.48
C ILE A 120 -6.92 5.87 -7.52
N LYS A 121 -8.10 6.40 -7.23
CA LYS A 121 -8.83 7.27 -8.18
C LYS A 121 -9.30 8.55 -7.53
N GLN A 122 -9.43 9.59 -8.34
CA GLN A 122 -10.27 10.72 -7.99
C GLN A 122 -11.75 10.27 -7.96
N PRO A 123 -12.55 10.69 -6.97
CA PRO A 123 -13.96 10.37 -6.93
C PRO A 123 -14.66 11.02 -8.13
N LYS A 124 -15.57 10.28 -8.76
CA LYS A 124 -16.41 10.83 -9.84
C LYS A 124 -17.36 11.88 -9.23
N LYS A 125 -17.30 13.10 -9.75
CA LYS A 125 -18.26 14.17 -9.43
C LYS A 125 -19.67 13.82 -9.87
#